data_AF-A0A959ARD8-F1
#
_entry.id   AF-A0A959ARD8-F1
#
_cell.length_a   1.000
_cell.length_b   1.000
_cell.length_c   1.000
_cell.angle_alpha   90.00
_cell.angle_beta   90.00
_cell.angle_gamma   90.00
#
_symmetry.space_group_name_H-M   'P 1'
#
loop_
_entity.id
_entity.type
_entity.pdbx_description
1 polymer ?
#
loop_
_entity_poly.entity_id
_entity_poly.type
_entity_poly.pdbx_seq_one_letter_code
_entity_poly.pdbx_strand_id
1 'polypeptide(L)'
;MKGHNLFIRLLLPAVVLAAAISPTNLNAQCQSGNCQNGTGKYRYNSGTIYTGQFINGQRTGKGKMVYANNNVYEGQFNRNKMHGDGTMYYANGDKYVGRWISDQPNGKGAYYFKTKERYEGDFKSGKFDGQGTMHYPDGAYYTGGWKQNRKNGQGKFVDPTGKVTLGTWALGKLVNTSGSLASNTNQSERPKPSTTKPDVTGLRNCGVVSCTSGKGYYDYPDGSRWIGEFRNGYPHGKGTCYYADGNRYEGEWVNNAPNGEGIMYFASGRVYGAVWVNGAAVKELDSDEQVPANPVRMESTKNVKIWAVVVGVGRYTSMPSLKFTDDDAYRFYTFLRSVEGGALPEEQVAILVDDDATRANILKKMREYFLRADENDVVLLYFSGHGLEGCFLPVDYDGYNNKLRHDEVKQIFNESKAKHKLCIADACHSGSLNYGGGSLAAKGPAPVSLQRYYKAFEDASGGIALLMSSKAEELSLEDHGLRQGVFTYYVLQGLKGNADTNNDMLVSIKELYRYVYVKVREYTGNIQTPVLTGDYDDDMPVAVRQH
;
A
#
# COMPACT_ATOMS: atom_id res chain seq x y z
N MET A 1 -5.73 -6.02 30.09
CA MET A 1 -5.14 -7.06 30.97
C MET A 1 -6.05 -8.27 30.92
N LYS A 2 -5.67 -9.53 30.64
CA LYS A 2 -4.46 -10.23 30.13
C LYS A 2 -4.99 -11.31 29.14
N GLY A 3 -4.22 -12.04 28.31
CA GLY A 3 -2.78 -12.14 28.07
C GLY A 3 -2.47 -12.20 26.55
N HIS A 4 -1.25 -11.94 26.08
CA HIS A 4 0.02 -12.66 26.24
C HIS A 4 0.17 -13.96 25.40
N ASN A 5 0.83 -13.78 24.24
CA ASN A 5 1.98 -14.55 23.72
C ASN A 5 2.10 -16.06 23.97
N LEU A 6 2.07 -16.84 22.89
CA LEU A 6 2.68 -18.16 22.63
C LEU A 6 2.90 -18.21 21.09
N PHE A 7 4.00 -18.65 20.46
CA PHE A 7 5.27 -19.25 20.88
C PHE A 7 6.39 -18.94 19.85
N ILE A 8 7.66 -19.00 20.26
CA ILE A 8 8.85 -19.11 19.39
C ILE A 8 9.50 -20.48 19.67
N ARG A 9 10.04 -21.21 18.66
CA ARG A 9 11.39 -21.88 18.66
C ARG A 9 11.56 -23.04 17.63
N LEU A 10 12.63 -22.90 16.83
CA LEU A 10 13.72 -23.87 16.52
C LEU A 10 13.45 -25.39 16.38
N LEU A 11 13.91 -25.99 15.27
CA LEU A 11 15.17 -26.79 15.22
C LEU A 11 15.58 -27.26 13.80
N LEU A 12 16.86 -27.64 13.64
CA LEU A 12 17.51 -28.06 12.37
C LEU A 12 17.17 -29.51 11.96
N PRO A 13 17.34 -29.89 10.68
CA PRO A 13 17.50 -31.28 10.26
C PRO A 13 18.98 -31.71 10.18
N ALA A 14 19.29 -32.93 10.62
CA ALA A 14 20.59 -33.58 10.41
C ALA A 14 20.66 -34.28 9.04
N VAL A 15 21.88 -34.42 8.52
CA VAL A 15 22.18 -35.11 7.24
C VAL A 15 22.28 -36.63 7.44
N VAL A 16 21.57 -37.42 6.63
CA VAL A 16 21.97 -38.78 6.22
C VAL A 16 21.64 -38.98 4.73
N LEU A 17 22.50 -39.72 4.02
CA LEU A 17 22.56 -39.89 2.57
C LEU A 17 21.54 -40.88 1.96
N ALA A 18 21.51 -40.84 0.61
CA ALA A 18 21.07 -41.84 -0.38
C ALA A 18 19.70 -41.55 -1.05
N ALA A 19 19.56 -41.63 -2.39
CA ALA A 19 20.52 -41.88 -3.47
C ALA A 19 20.17 -41.05 -4.73
N ALA A 20 21.10 -40.94 -5.67
CA ALA A 20 20.93 -40.11 -6.86
C ALA A 20 19.80 -40.60 -7.79
N ILE A 21 18.90 -39.69 -8.16
CA ILE A 21 17.99 -39.84 -9.30
C ILE A 21 18.07 -38.55 -10.12
N SER A 22 18.42 -38.68 -11.40
CA SER A 22 18.64 -37.55 -12.31
C SER A 22 17.39 -36.68 -12.47
N PRO A 23 17.54 -35.34 -12.59
CA PRO A 23 16.39 -34.46 -12.85
C PRO A 23 15.79 -34.78 -14.22
N THR A 24 14.53 -35.20 -14.24
CA THR A 24 13.79 -35.40 -15.49
C THR A 24 13.34 -34.05 -16.05
N ASN A 25 13.63 -33.81 -17.34
CA ASN A 25 13.26 -32.57 -18.01
C ASN A 25 11.72 -32.42 -18.06
N LEU A 26 11.20 -31.39 -17.38
CA LEU A 26 9.78 -31.09 -17.23
C LEU A 26 9.21 -30.40 -18.49
N ASN A 27 9.15 -31.12 -19.60
CA ASN A 27 8.56 -30.63 -20.85
C ASN A 27 7.02 -30.76 -20.85
N ALA A 28 6.35 -29.73 -21.35
CA ALA A 28 4.90 -29.66 -21.50
C ALA A 28 4.39 -30.68 -22.53
N GLN A 29 3.42 -31.50 -22.13
CA GLN A 29 2.94 -32.61 -22.94
C GLN A 29 1.56 -33.11 -22.50
N CYS A 30 0.78 -33.62 -23.45
CA CYS A 30 -0.39 -34.43 -23.14
C CYS A 30 0.10 -35.79 -22.60
N GLN A 31 -0.17 -36.07 -21.32
CA GLN A 31 0.24 -37.30 -20.66
C GLN A 31 -0.69 -38.48 -20.96
N SER A 32 -1.99 -38.21 -21.18
CA SER A 32 -2.98 -39.22 -21.58
C SER A 32 -4.27 -38.58 -22.10
N GLY A 33 -5.06 -39.37 -22.84
CA GLY A 33 -6.34 -38.93 -23.43
C GLY A 33 -6.16 -37.98 -24.62
N ASN A 34 -7.22 -37.26 -24.97
CA ASN A 34 -7.22 -36.32 -26.10
C ASN A 34 -7.19 -34.88 -25.59
N CYS A 35 -5.98 -34.30 -25.51
CA CYS A 35 -5.79 -32.90 -25.10
C CYS A 35 -6.06 -31.88 -26.22
N GLN A 36 -6.59 -32.29 -27.38
CA GLN A 36 -7.02 -31.39 -28.46
C GLN A 36 -8.55 -31.25 -28.49
N ASN A 37 -9.27 -32.38 -28.61
CA ASN A 37 -10.73 -32.44 -28.75
C ASN A 37 -11.28 -33.66 -28.01
N GLY A 38 -11.50 -33.55 -26.69
CA GLY A 38 -11.93 -34.66 -25.84
C GLY A 38 -11.50 -34.47 -24.38
N THR A 39 -11.47 -35.55 -23.60
CA THR A 39 -10.95 -35.52 -22.22
C THR A 39 -9.48 -35.96 -22.21
N GLY A 40 -8.62 -35.22 -21.52
CA GLY A 40 -7.19 -35.53 -21.41
C GLY A 40 -6.54 -35.04 -20.12
N LYS A 41 -5.33 -35.53 -19.87
CA LYS A 41 -4.43 -35.08 -18.80
C LYS A 41 -3.21 -34.41 -19.43
N TYR A 42 -3.07 -33.11 -19.22
CA TYR A 42 -1.98 -32.30 -19.77
C TYR A 42 -1.07 -31.77 -18.66
N ARG A 43 0.24 -31.94 -18.81
CA ARG A 43 1.26 -31.36 -17.92
C ARG A 43 1.90 -30.16 -18.62
N TYR A 44 2.03 -29.05 -17.91
CA TYR A 44 2.72 -27.83 -18.39
C TYR A 44 4.18 -27.81 -17.94
N ASN A 45 5.01 -26.99 -18.60
CA ASN A 45 6.43 -26.76 -18.24
C ASN A 45 6.60 -26.33 -16.77
N SER A 46 5.62 -25.60 -16.23
CA SER A 46 5.61 -25.16 -14.83
C SER A 46 5.45 -26.29 -13.82
N GLY A 47 5.20 -27.53 -14.24
CA GLY A 47 4.84 -28.66 -13.38
C GLY A 47 3.34 -28.77 -13.10
N THR A 48 2.55 -27.74 -13.40
CA THR A 48 1.08 -27.73 -13.32
C THR A 48 0.46 -28.86 -14.17
N ILE A 49 -0.61 -29.49 -13.69
CA ILE A 49 -1.32 -30.58 -14.36
C ILE A 49 -2.81 -30.25 -14.48
N TYR A 50 -3.34 -30.26 -15.69
CA TYR A 50 -4.79 -30.24 -15.93
C TYR A 50 -5.30 -31.64 -16.26
N THR A 51 -6.47 -32.00 -15.76
CA THR A 51 -7.23 -33.20 -16.17
C THR A 51 -8.68 -32.80 -16.42
N GLY A 52 -9.17 -32.90 -17.66
CA GLY A 52 -10.51 -32.43 -18.00
C GLY A 52 -10.75 -32.34 -19.50
N GLN A 53 -11.78 -31.59 -19.89
CA GLN A 53 -12.25 -31.49 -21.26
C GLN A 53 -11.50 -30.40 -22.06
N PHE A 54 -11.26 -30.69 -23.34
CA PHE A 54 -10.58 -29.85 -24.31
C PHE A 54 -11.39 -29.71 -25.59
N ILE A 55 -11.42 -28.50 -26.15
CA ILE A 55 -11.87 -28.22 -27.53
C ILE A 55 -10.81 -27.32 -28.17
N ASN A 56 -10.31 -27.69 -29.36
CA ASN A 56 -9.23 -27.02 -30.08
C ASN A 56 -8.01 -26.67 -29.20
N GLY A 57 -7.61 -27.61 -28.33
CA GLY A 57 -6.49 -27.46 -27.39
C GLY A 57 -6.78 -26.54 -26.20
N GLN A 58 -7.98 -25.97 -26.10
CA GLN A 58 -8.39 -25.10 -25.00
C GLN A 58 -9.17 -25.87 -23.94
N ARG A 59 -8.80 -25.69 -22.66
CA ARG A 59 -9.52 -26.23 -21.51
C ARG A 59 -10.93 -25.64 -21.48
N THR A 60 -11.92 -26.51 -21.37
CA THR A 60 -13.36 -26.19 -21.42
C THR A 60 -14.14 -27.16 -20.53
N GLY A 61 -15.43 -26.93 -20.33
CA GLY A 61 -16.30 -27.85 -19.58
C GLY A 61 -15.77 -28.16 -18.18
N LYS A 62 -15.95 -29.38 -17.67
CA LYS A 62 -15.47 -29.75 -16.33
C LYS A 62 -14.01 -30.21 -16.36
N GLY A 63 -13.24 -29.79 -15.36
CA GLY A 63 -11.86 -30.26 -15.17
C GLY A 63 -11.28 -29.96 -13.79
N LYS A 64 -10.12 -30.56 -13.53
CA LYS A 64 -9.28 -30.40 -12.35
C LYS A 64 -7.92 -29.83 -12.76
N MET A 65 -7.49 -28.75 -12.13
CA MET A 65 -6.15 -28.16 -12.28
C MET A 65 -5.39 -28.32 -10.97
N VAL A 66 -4.28 -29.04 -10.98
CA VAL A 66 -3.32 -29.12 -9.88
C VAL A 66 -2.14 -28.22 -10.23
N TYR A 67 -2.01 -27.10 -9.54
CA TYR A 67 -0.95 -26.12 -9.78
C TYR A 67 0.37 -26.55 -9.14
N ALA A 68 1.49 -26.04 -9.67
CA ALA A 68 2.83 -26.32 -9.17
C ALA A 68 3.06 -25.92 -7.70
N ASN A 69 2.30 -24.93 -7.20
CA ASN A 69 2.30 -24.50 -5.81
C ASN A 69 1.36 -25.34 -4.90
N ASN A 70 0.90 -26.51 -5.38
CA ASN A 70 -0.06 -27.40 -4.73
C ASN A 70 -1.50 -26.87 -4.55
N ASN A 71 -1.85 -25.70 -5.09
CA ASN A 71 -3.26 -25.31 -5.20
C ASN A 71 -3.99 -26.29 -6.14
N VAL A 72 -5.28 -26.53 -5.89
CA VAL A 72 -6.12 -27.41 -6.70
C VAL A 72 -7.45 -26.72 -7.02
N TYR A 73 -7.73 -26.49 -8.29
CA TYR A 73 -9.06 -26.10 -8.75
C TYR A 73 -9.83 -27.30 -9.31
N GLU A 74 -11.09 -27.46 -8.94
CA GLU A 74 -12.03 -28.43 -9.50
C GLU A 74 -13.33 -27.73 -9.87
N GLY A 75 -13.64 -27.64 -11.16
CA GLY A 75 -14.78 -26.85 -11.60
C GLY A 75 -14.90 -26.73 -13.11
N GLN A 76 -15.63 -25.71 -13.54
CA GLN A 76 -15.88 -25.45 -14.94
C GLN A 76 -14.79 -24.55 -15.55
N PHE A 77 -14.54 -24.73 -16.85
CA PHE A 77 -13.59 -23.97 -17.64
C PHE A 77 -14.27 -23.47 -18.92
N ASN A 78 -13.84 -22.29 -19.39
CA ASN A 78 -14.26 -21.73 -20.66
C ASN A 78 -13.04 -21.02 -21.28
N ARG A 79 -12.65 -21.42 -22.49
CA ARG A 79 -11.50 -20.86 -23.23
C ARG A 79 -10.24 -20.69 -22.36
N ASN A 80 -9.78 -21.78 -21.75
CA ASN A 80 -8.64 -21.82 -20.82
C ASN A 80 -8.80 -21.11 -19.47
N LYS A 81 -9.95 -20.48 -19.16
CA LYS A 81 -10.17 -19.79 -17.89
C LYS A 81 -11.12 -20.53 -16.97
N MET A 82 -10.92 -20.47 -15.66
CA MET A 82 -11.89 -20.94 -14.66
C MET A 82 -13.17 -20.11 -14.79
N HIS A 83 -14.32 -20.77 -14.85
CA HIS A 83 -15.60 -20.17 -15.16
C HIS A 83 -16.74 -20.98 -14.51
N GLY A 84 -17.95 -20.43 -14.40
CA GLY A 84 -19.09 -21.15 -13.82
C GLY A 84 -18.86 -21.56 -12.37
N ASP A 85 -19.53 -22.61 -11.90
CA ASP A 85 -19.38 -23.10 -10.53
C ASP A 85 -18.12 -23.98 -10.39
N GLY A 86 -17.33 -23.76 -9.34
CA GLY A 86 -16.10 -24.50 -9.05
C GLY A 86 -15.51 -24.25 -7.66
N THR A 87 -14.66 -25.17 -7.22
CA THR A 87 -13.96 -25.17 -5.94
C THR A 87 -12.47 -24.95 -6.14
N MET A 88 -11.87 -24.05 -5.37
CA MET A 88 -10.41 -23.93 -5.24
C MET A 88 -10.02 -24.38 -3.84
N TYR A 89 -9.10 -25.33 -3.75
CA TYR A 89 -8.36 -25.70 -2.55
C TYR A 89 -6.99 -25.04 -2.63
N TYR A 90 -6.61 -24.30 -1.60
CA TYR A 90 -5.33 -23.60 -1.54
C TYR A 90 -4.33 -24.41 -0.71
N ALA A 91 -3.05 -24.40 -1.10
CA ALA A 91 -1.99 -25.12 -0.39
C ALA A 91 -1.77 -24.61 1.05
N ASN A 92 -2.18 -23.38 1.35
CA ASN A 92 -2.19 -22.83 2.71
C ASN A 92 -3.21 -23.53 3.62
N GLY A 93 -4.20 -24.25 3.07
CA GLY A 93 -5.29 -24.94 3.77
C GLY A 93 -6.68 -24.28 3.64
N ASP A 94 -6.77 -23.13 2.97
CA ASP A 94 -8.03 -22.47 2.67
C ASP A 94 -8.79 -23.17 1.54
N LYS A 95 -10.08 -22.84 1.39
CA LYS A 95 -10.92 -23.33 0.30
C LYS A 95 -11.97 -22.30 -0.12
N TYR A 96 -12.11 -22.02 -1.40
CA TYR A 96 -13.25 -21.31 -1.97
C TYR A 96 -14.19 -22.28 -2.70
N VAL A 97 -15.50 -22.13 -2.56
CA VAL A 97 -16.54 -22.86 -3.29
C VAL A 97 -17.55 -21.85 -3.83
N GLY A 98 -17.70 -21.72 -5.15
CA GLY A 98 -18.66 -20.77 -5.69
C GLY A 98 -18.49 -20.50 -7.17
N ARG A 99 -18.97 -19.33 -7.62
CA ARG A 99 -18.93 -18.95 -9.03
C ARG A 99 -17.64 -18.23 -9.43
N TRP A 100 -17.24 -18.48 -10.67
CA TRP A 100 -16.04 -17.98 -11.30
C TRP A 100 -16.37 -17.31 -12.62
N ILE A 101 -15.73 -16.19 -12.89
CA ILE A 101 -15.75 -15.53 -14.20
C ILE A 101 -14.31 -15.17 -14.53
N SER A 102 -13.77 -15.82 -15.57
CA SER A 102 -12.45 -15.50 -16.16
C SER A 102 -11.33 -15.51 -15.12
N ASP A 103 -11.16 -16.66 -14.45
CA ASP A 103 -10.16 -16.92 -13.41
C ASP A 103 -10.38 -16.20 -12.07
N GLN A 104 -11.47 -15.44 -11.88
CA GLN A 104 -11.77 -14.73 -10.64
C GLN A 104 -13.08 -15.21 -9.99
N PRO A 105 -13.14 -15.40 -8.65
CA PRO A 105 -14.38 -15.55 -7.90
C PRO A 105 -15.35 -14.37 -8.16
N ASN A 106 -16.58 -14.66 -8.54
CA ASN A 106 -17.57 -13.66 -8.96
C ASN A 106 -19.00 -14.20 -8.86
N GLY A 107 -19.92 -13.45 -8.27
CA GLY A 107 -21.26 -13.92 -7.90
C GLY A 107 -21.29 -14.58 -6.53
N LYS A 108 -22.24 -15.48 -6.27
CA LYS A 108 -22.36 -16.15 -4.97
C LYS A 108 -21.25 -17.19 -4.75
N GLY A 109 -20.76 -17.27 -3.52
CA GLY A 109 -19.83 -18.31 -3.08
C GLY A 109 -19.61 -18.34 -1.57
N ALA A 110 -18.76 -19.26 -1.13
CA ALA A 110 -18.32 -19.44 0.23
C ALA A 110 -16.79 -19.58 0.29
N TYR A 111 -16.14 -18.85 1.19
CA TYR A 111 -14.71 -18.98 1.48
C TYR A 111 -14.54 -19.56 2.88
N TYR A 112 -13.75 -20.62 2.99
CA TYR A 112 -13.42 -21.32 4.23
C TYR A 112 -11.94 -21.09 4.52
N PHE A 113 -11.63 -20.51 5.66
CA PHE A 113 -10.25 -20.26 6.08
C PHE A 113 -9.69 -21.46 6.85
N LYS A 114 -8.39 -21.73 6.75
CA LYS A 114 -7.71 -22.77 7.56
C LYS A 114 -7.92 -22.55 9.06
N THR A 115 -7.95 -21.28 9.48
CA THR A 115 -8.21 -20.77 10.83
C THR A 115 -9.66 -20.99 11.32
N LYS A 116 -10.53 -21.57 10.48
CA LYS A 116 -11.93 -21.99 10.73
C LYS A 116 -13.01 -20.91 10.59
N GLU A 117 -12.65 -19.67 10.25
CA GLU A 117 -13.61 -18.68 9.76
C GLU A 117 -14.29 -19.17 8.46
N ARG A 118 -15.48 -18.64 8.18
CA ARG A 118 -16.20 -18.91 6.94
C ARG A 118 -16.98 -17.69 6.48
N TYR A 119 -16.70 -17.18 5.28
CA TYR A 119 -17.55 -16.21 4.59
C TYR A 119 -18.52 -16.91 3.64
N GLU A 120 -19.77 -16.46 3.59
CA GLU A 120 -20.79 -16.86 2.60
C GLU A 120 -21.47 -15.60 2.06
N GLY A 121 -21.44 -15.36 0.75
CA GLY A 121 -22.05 -14.15 0.19
C GLY A 121 -21.66 -13.84 -1.24
N ASP A 122 -21.78 -12.56 -1.59
CA ASP A 122 -21.41 -12.02 -2.89
C ASP A 122 -19.90 -11.79 -3.03
N PHE A 123 -19.40 -12.11 -4.22
CA PHE A 123 -18.04 -11.86 -4.68
C PHE A 123 -18.07 -11.00 -5.95
N LYS A 124 -17.14 -10.05 -6.06
CA LYS A 124 -16.85 -9.32 -7.29
C LYS A 124 -15.34 -9.27 -7.48
N SER A 125 -14.86 -9.80 -8.61
CA SER A 125 -13.43 -9.80 -8.98
C SER A 125 -12.51 -10.30 -7.86
N GLY A 126 -12.84 -11.45 -7.28
CA GLY A 126 -12.07 -12.11 -6.22
C GLY A 126 -12.33 -11.62 -4.79
N LYS A 127 -13.17 -10.60 -4.60
CA LYS A 127 -13.36 -9.92 -3.31
C LYS A 127 -14.80 -10.00 -2.81
N PHE A 128 -15.02 -10.10 -1.49
CA PHE A 128 -16.33 -9.94 -0.87
C PHE A 128 -16.84 -8.53 -1.16
N ASP A 129 -17.93 -8.42 -1.93
CA ASP A 129 -18.45 -7.15 -2.45
C ASP A 129 -19.94 -7.36 -2.80
N GLY A 130 -20.84 -6.79 -1.99
CA GLY A 130 -22.27 -7.10 -1.99
C GLY A 130 -22.77 -7.46 -0.60
N GLN A 131 -23.63 -8.48 -0.46
CA GLN A 131 -24.15 -8.95 0.83
C GLN A 131 -23.54 -10.29 1.23
N GLY A 132 -23.23 -10.48 2.52
CA GLY A 132 -22.67 -11.73 3.01
C GLY A 132 -22.56 -11.85 4.52
N THR A 133 -22.34 -13.08 4.96
CA THR A 133 -22.15 -13.45 6.36
C THR A 133 -20.73 -13.99 6.57
N MET A 134 -20.01 -13.48 7.58
CA MET A 134 -18.77 -14.06 8.09
C MET A 134 -19.06 -14.74 9.43
N HIS A 135 -18.71 -16.01 9.54
CA HIS A 135 -18.69 -16.79 10.78
C HIS A 135 -17.26 -16.90 11.31
N TYR A 136 -17.10 -16.81 12.63
CA TYR A 136 -15.81 -16.90 13.31
C TYR A 136 -15.72 -18.20 14.15
N PRO A 137 -14.51 -18.69 14.50
CA PRO A 137 -14.33 -19.98 15.17
C PRO A 137 -14.92 -20.03 16.60
N ASP A 138 -15.06 -18.87 17.24
CA ASP A 138 -15.65 -18.67 18.56
C ASP A 138 -17.19 -18.70 18.57
N GLY A 139 -17.83 -18.83 17.40
CA GLY A 139 -19.28 -18.80 17.23
C GLY A 139 -19.86 -17.41 16.95
N ALA A 140 -19.04 -16.34 16.97
CA ALA A 140 -19.47 -15.03 16.52
C ALA A 140 -19.83 -15.04 15.02
N TYR A 141 -20.66 -14.09 14.59
CA TYR A 141 -20.87 -13.85 13.17
C TYR A 141 -21.22 -12.39 12.84
N TYR A 142 -20.89 -11.96 11.63
CA TYR A 142 -21.35 -10.71 11.03
C TYR A 142 -22.18 -11.01 9.80
N THR A 143 -23.39 -10.45 9.67
CA THR A 143 -24.19 -10.46 8.45
C THR A 143 -24.47 -9.03 8.01
N GLY A 144 -24.17 -8.69 6.76
CA GLY A 144 -24.45 -7.37 6.22
C GLY A 144 -23.73 -7.07 4.91
N GLY A 145 -23.58 -5.78 4.63
CA GLY A 145 -22.86 -5.34 3.44
C GLY A 145 -21.36 -5.53 3.54
N TRP A 146 -20.74 -5.73 2.38
CA TRP A 146 -19.30 -5.88 2.16
C TRP A 146 -18.85 -5.07 0.95
N LYS A 147 -17.64 -4.51 1.04
CA LYS A 147 -16.98 -3.81 -0.05
C LYS A 147 -15.49 -4.10 0.01
N GLN A 148 -14.92 -4.63 -1.08
CA GLN A 148 -13.49 -4.94 -1.18
C GLN A 148 -12.94 -5.75 0.03
N ASN A 149 -13.64 -6.82 0.43
CA ASN A 149 -13.36 -7.68 1.61
C ASN A 149 -13.55 -7.05 2.99
N ARG A 150 -14.09 -5.83 3.09
CA ARG A 150 -14.36 -5.18 4.38
C ARG A 150 -15.86 -5.03 4.63
N LYS A 151 -16.28 -5.16 5.90
CA LYS A 151 -17.64 -4.83 6.34
C LYS A 151 -17.94 -3.38 5.94
N ASN A 152 -19.04 -3.17 5.21
CA ASN A 152 -19.35 -1.87 4.62
C ASN A 152 -20.87 -1.69 4.42
N GLY A 153 -21.43 -0.55 4.79
CA GLY A 153 -22.87 -0.34 4.84
C GLY A 153 -23.51 -0.97 6.09
N GLN A 154 -24.82 -1.24 6.06
CA GLN A 154 -25.51 -1.77 7.24
C GLN A 154 -25.12 -3.23 7.52
N GLY A 155 -25.01 -3.57 8.80
CA GLY A 155 -24.74 -4.94 9.23
C GLY A 155 -25.01 -5.23 10.70
N LYS A 156 -25.24 -6.52 10.98
CA LYS A 156 -25.46 -7.12 12.29
C LYS A 156 -24.24 -7.93 12.66
N PHE A 157 -23.56 -7.57 13.74
CA PHE A 157 -22.59 -8.44 14.41
C PHE A 157 -23.25 -9.12 15.62
N VAL A 158 -22.93 -10.38 15.85
CA VAL A 158 -23.32 -11.15 17.03
C VAL A 158 -22.06 -11.76 17.60
N ASP A 159 -21.78 -11.49 18.87
CA ASP A 159 -20.60 -12.04 19.56
C ASP A 159 -20.87 -13.48 20.07
N PRO A 160 -19.86 -14.19 20.62
CA PRO A 160 -20.03 -15.56 21.11
C PRO A 160 -21.05 -15.72 22.24
N THR A 161 -21.41 -14.64 22.94
CA THR A 161 -22.41 -14.64 24.01
C THR A 161 -23.83 -14.47 23.47
N GLY A 162 -23.98 -14.22 22.17
CA GLY A 162 -25.25 -13.91 21.52
C GLY A 162 -25.62 -12.43 21.55
N LYS A 163 -24.77 -11.55 22.08
CA LYS A 163 -25.04 -10.11 22.14
C LYS A 163 -25.02 -9.53 20.72
N VAL A 164 -26.12 -8.89 20.34
CA VAL A 164 -26.30 -8.30 19.00
C VAL A 164 -25.84 -6.85 18.99
N THR A 165 -25.00 -6.51 18.01
CA THR A 165 -24.60 -5.13 17.68
C THR A 165 -25.06 -4.82 16.26
N LEU A 166 -26.02 -3.90 16.12
CA LEU A 166 -26.49 -3.38 14.84
C LEU A 166 -25.83 -2.03 14.55
N GLY A 167 -25.52 -1.77 13.28
CA GLY A 167 -25.18 -0.43 12.83
C GLY A 167 -24.51 -0.39 11.46
N THR A 168 -24.01 0.78 11.12
CA THR A 168 -23.33 1.04 9.85
C THR A 168 -21.84 0.80 9.98
N TRP A 169 -21.28 0.01 9.07
CA TRP A 169 -19.87 -0.33 9.00
C TRP A 169 -19.21 0.43 7.85
N ALA A 170 -17.97 0.88 8.04
CA ALA A 170 -17.12 1.38 6.97
C ALA A 170 -15.69 0.88 7.19
N LEU A 171 -15.03 0.49 6.10
CA LEU A 171 -13.66 -0.04 6.10
C LEU A 171 -13.41 -1.18 7.12
N GLY A 172 -14.44 -1.93 7.53
CA GLY A 172 -14.34 -3.01 8.51
C GLY A 172 -14.68 -2.62 9.96
N LYS A 173 -14.83 -1.33 10.26
CA LYS A 173 -15.14 -0.77 11.59
C LYS A 173 -16.62 -0.34 11.69
N LEU A 174 -17.19 -0.39 12.90
CA LEU A 174 -18.53 0.13 13.18
C LEU A 174 -18.46 1.65 13.37
N VAL A 175 -19.29 2.42 12.67
CA VAL A 175 -19.19 3.89 12.55
C VAL A 175 -20.22 4.62 13.41
N ASN A 176 -21.28 3.95 13.89
CA ASN A 176 -22.24 4.59 14.79
C ASN A 176 -22.89 3.59 15.76
N THR A 177 -23.06 4.02 17.01
CA THR A 177 -23.79 3.34 18.08
C THR A 177 -24.63 4.33 18.86
N SER A 178 -25.95 4.35 18.62
CA SER A 178 -26.90 5.17 19.37
C SER A 178 -27.87 4.29 20.17
N GLY A 179 -27.55 4.06 21.44
CA GLY A 179 -28.50 3.60 22.47
C GLY A 179 -28.82 2.10 22.50
N SER A 180 -28.83 1.52 23.70
CA SER A 180 -29.23 0.14 23.96
C SER A 180 -30.69 0.02 24.41
N LEU A 181 -31.35 -1.06 23.98
CA LEU A 181 -32.49 -1.74 24.64
C LEU A 181 -33.80 -0.95 24.82
N ALA A 182 -34.77 -1.21 23.93
CA ALA A 182 -36.14 -1.59 24.33
C ALA A 182 -36.82 -2.38 23.20
N SER A 183 -37.60 -3.40 23.56
CA SER A 183 -38.42 -4.20 22.65
C SER A 183 -39.80 -3.57 22.44
N ASN A 184 -40.23 -3.35 21.20
CA ASN A 184 -41.46 -3.98 20.66
C ASN A 184 -41.76 -3.58 19.20
N THR A 185 -42.52 -4.47 18.57
CA THR A 185 -43.20 -4.39 17.27
C THR A 185 -43.64 -3.00 16.80
N ASN A 186 -43.20 -2.58 15.60
CA ASN A 186 -44.01 -2.70 14.38
C ASN A 186 -43.23 -2.24 13.14
N GLN A 187 -43.70 -2.62 11.96
CA GLN A 187 -43.16 -2.16 10.68
C GLN A 187 -43.27 -0.64 10.57
N SER A 188 -42.15 0.03 10.28
CA SER A 188 -42.18 1.35 9.64
C SER A 188 -40.97 1.50 8.71
N GLU A 189 -41.24 2.03 7.54
CA GLU A 189 -40.34 2.09 6.40
C GLU A 189 -39.61 3.46 6.37
N ARG A 190 -38.44 3.52 5.70
CA ARG A 190 -37.76 4.74 5.15
C ARG A 190 -36.74 5.45 6.08
N PRO A 191 -35.83 6.29 5.51
CA PRO A 191 -35.67 6.64 4.10
C PRO A 191 -34.28 6.31 3.49
N LYS A 192 -34.20 6.41 2.15
CA LYS A 192 -32.93 6.68 1.42
C LYS A 192 -32.32 8.01 1.90
N PRO A 193 -31.04 8.31 1.63
CA PRO A 193 -30.46 9.62 1.92
C PRO A 193 -31.35 10.74 1.34
N SER A 194 -31.91 11.54 2.23
CA SER A 194 -32.73 12.68 1.88
C SER A 194 -31.82 13.82 1.45
N THR A 195 -32.00 14.31 0.22
CA THR A 195 -31.39 15.57 -0.24
C THR A 195 -32.00 16.80 0.44
N THR A 196 -33.09 16.63 1.18
CA THR A 196 -33.73 17.67 1.97
C THR A 196 -32.96 17.92 3.26
N LYS A 197 -32.52 19.17 3.45
CA LYS A 197 -31.93 19.70 4.69
C LYS A 197 -32.81 19.37 5.91
N PRO A 198 -32.23 19.11 7.10
CA PRO A 198 -33.00 18.76 8.30
C PRO A 198 -33.89 19.92 8.76
N ASP A 199 -34.95 19.57 9.50
CA ASP A 199 -35.81 20.54 10.18
C ASP A 199 -35.01 21.34 11.23
N VAL A 200 -35.27 22.64 11.29
CA VAL A 200 -34.61 23.64 12.14
C VAL A 200 -35.62 24.36 13.06
N THR A 201 -36.84 23.85 13.17
CA THR A 201 -37.88 24.37 14.06
C THR A 201 -37.37 24.44 15.50
N GLY A 202 -37.45 25.63 16.10
CA GLY A 202 -36.92 25.92 17.45
C GLY A 202 -35.45 26.39 17.50
N LEU A 203 -34.71 26.37 16.39
CA LEU A 203 -33.38 26.98 16.31
C LEU A 203 -33.45 28.42 15.82
N ARG A 204 -32.56 29.27 16.35
CA ARG A 204 -32.43 30.67 15.93
C ARG A 204 -31.85 30.74 14.51
N ASN A 205 -32.52 31.46 13.61
CA ASN A 205 -32.03 31.73 12.26
C ASN A 205 -30.99 32.86 12.31
N CYS A 206 -29.72 32.50 12.18
CA CYS A 206 -28.59 33.41 12.28
C CYS A 206 -28.34 34.24 11.00
N GLY A 207 -29.11 34.01 9.94
CA GLY A 207 -29.15 34.86 8.74
C GLY A 207 -30.17 36.00 8.83
N VAL A 208 -31.14 35.90 9.75
CA VAL A 208 -32.17 36.95 10.00
C VAL A 208 -31.90 37.70 11.31
N VAL A 209 -31.40 37.02 12.34
CA VAL A 209 -31.06 37.59 13.65
C VAL A 209 -29.57 37.39 13.91
N SER A 210 -28.82 38.45 14.21
CA SER A 210 -27.36 38.34 14.39
C SER A 210 -26.99 37.45 15.59
N CYS A 211 -26.40 36.29 15.32
CA CYS A 211 -25.93 35.35 16.33
C CYS A 211 -24.48 35.63 16.74
N THR A 212 -24.28 36.62 17.63
CA THR A 212 -22.95 36.88 18.20
C THR A 212 -22.39 35.68 18.98
N SER A 213 -23.26 34.87 19.59
CA SER A 213 -22.85 33.60 20.22
C SER A 213 -23.99 32.57 20.39
N GLY A 214 -23.60 31.33 20.69
CA GLY A 214 -24.51 30.23 21.05
C GLY A 214 -25.01 29.43 19.84
N LYS A 215 -26.06 28.62 20.03
CA LYS A 215 -26.57 27.70 18.99
C LYS A 215 -27.60 28.35 18.06
N GLY A 216 -27.63 27.91 16.81
CA GLY A 216 -28.56 28.34 15.77
C GLY A 216 -28.30 27.61 14.45
N TYR A 217 -28.87 28.14 13.36
CA TYR A 217 -28.58 27.69 12.00
C TYR A 217 -28.35 28.88 11.06
N TYR A 218 -27.65 28.62 9.95
CA TYR A 218 -27.47 29.58 8.86
C TYR A 218 -27.65 28.85 7.52
N ASP A 219 -28.52 29.37 6.66
CA ASP A 219 -28.64 28.93 5.27
C ASP A 219 -27.79 29.83 4.38
N TYR A 220 -26.86 29.22 3.65
CA TYR A 220 -25.96 29.92 2.74
C TYR A 220 -26.58 30.11 1.36
N PRO A 221 -26.22 31.17 0.61
CA PRO A 221 -26.73 31.43 -0.74
C PRO A 221 -26.41 30.35 -1.78
N ASP A 222 -25.34 29.57 -1.57
CA ASP A 222 -24.94 28.43 -2.42
C ASP A 222 -25.88 27.22 -2.29
N GLY A 223 -26.79 27.22 -1.31
CA GLY A 223 -27.65 26.09 -0.99
C GLY A 223 -27.13 25.22 0.16
N SER A 224 -26.00 25.55 0.80
CA SER A 224 -25.52 24.86 2.00
C SER A 224 -26.30 25.29 3.26
N ARG A 225 -26.23 24.52 4.35
CA ARG A 225 -26.80 24.84 5.68
C ARG A 225 -25.85 24.45 6.80
N TRP A 226 -25.49 25.41 7.63
CA TRP A 226 -24.84 25.15 8.92
C TRP A 226 -25.87 25.03 10.04
N ILE A 227 -25.67 24.06 10.93
CA ILE A 227 -26.40 23.92 12.19
C ILE A 227 -25.38 23.67 13.30
N GLY A 228 -25.28 24.57 14.28
CA GLY A 228 -24.29 24.42 15.32
C GLY A 228 -24.08 25.67 16.14
N GLU A 229 -22.89 25.76 16.72
CA GLU A 229 -22.44 26.86 17.56
C GLU A 229 -21.89 28.03 16.73
N PHE A 230 -22.02 29.24 17.27
CA PHE A 230 -21.53 30.49 16.72
C PHE A 230 -20.67 31.24 17.74
N ARG A 231 -19.68 31.99 17.25
CA ARG A 231 -18.87 32.95 18.00
C ARG A 231 -18.54 34.14 17.10
N ASN A 232 -18.75 35.36 17.60
CA ASN A 232 -18.53 36.62 16.87
C ASN A 232 -19.28 36.70 15.53
N GLY A 233 -20.46 36.08 15.42
CA GLY A 233 -21.23 36.01 14.17
C GLY A 233 -20.89 34.83 13.25
N TYR A 234 -19.81 34.10 13.51
CA TYR A 234 -19.34 33.01 12.65
C TYR A 234 -19.56 31.62 13.28
N PRO A 235 -19.93 30.60 12.49
CA PRO A 235 -19.77 29.19 12.80
C PRO A 235 -18.44 28.87 13.49
N HIS A 236 -18.54 28.36 14.71
CA HIS A 236 -17.42 28.13 15.62
C HIS A 236 -17.85 27.18 16.74
N GLY A 237 -17.02 26.19 17.11
CA GLY A 237 -17.40 25.13 18.04
C GLY A 237 -18.01 23.93 17.30
N LYS A 238 -18.89 23.17 17.94
CA LYS A 238 -19.42 21.92 17.36
C LYS A 238 -20.66 22.15 16.50
N GLY A 239 -20.75 21.42 15.38
CA GLY A 239 -21.94 21.39 14.56
C GLY A 239 -21.83 20.54 13.29
N THR A 240 -22.83 20.70 12.44
CA THR A 240 -23.01 19.95 11.20
C THR A 240 -23.22 20.92 10.04
N CYS A 241 -22.44 20.78 8.98
CA CYS A 241 -22.69 21.45 7.71
C CYS A 241 -23.28 20.46 6.70
N TYR A 242 -24.39 20.83 6.08
CA TYR A 242 -25.02 20.13 4.96
C TYR A 242 -24.73 20.93 3.70
N TYR A 243 -23.92 20.39 2.79
CA TYR A 243 -23.50 21.09 1.58
C TYR A 243 -24.54 20.94 0.46
N ALA A 244 -24.57 21.91 -0.46
CA ALA A 244 -25.50 21.92 -1.60
C ALA A 244 -25.38 20.70 -2.54
N ASP A 245 -24.19 20.08 -2.58
CA ASP A 245 -23.90 18.87 -3.37
C ASP A 245 -24.37 17.56 -2.70
N GLY A 246 -24.98 17.65 -1.50
CA GLY A 246 -25.45 16.52 -0.71
C GLY A 246 -24.38 15.91 0.21
N ASN A 247 -23.16 16.44 0.23
CA ASN A 247 -22.17 16.09 1.25
C ASN A 247 -22.59 16.64 2.63
N ARG A 248 -22.07 16.06 3.70
CA ARG A 248 -22.30 16.47 5.08
C ARG A 248 -21.02 16.38 5.89
N TYR A 249 -20.67 17.43 6.63
CA TYR A 249 -19.58 17.40 7.60
C TYR A 249 -20.16 17.45 9.02
N GLU A 250 -19.64 16.63 9.93
CA GLU A 250 -19.91 16.65 11.36
C GLU A 250 -18.60 16.81 12.13
N GLY A 251 -18.44 17.85 12.96
CA GLY A 251 -17.21 18.06 13.71
C GLY A 251 -17.07 19.45 14.31
N GLU A 252 -15.84 19.80 14.66
CA GLU A 252 -15.47 21.12 15.18
C GLU A 252 -15.21 22.13 14.04
N TRP A 253 -15.52 23.41 14.30
CA TRP A 253 -15.37 24.53 13.38
C TRP A 253 -14.68 25.70 14.07
N VAL A 254 -13.89 26.45 13.30
CA VAL A 254 -13.34 27.74 13.71
C VAL A 254 -13.46 28.70 12.53
N ASN A 255 -14.09 29.86 12.75
CA ASN A 255 -14.17 30.97 11.81
C ASN A 255 -14.63 30.53 10.40
N ASN A 256 -15.81 29.93 10.31
CA ASN A 256 -16.41 29.47 9.04
C ASN A 256 -15.68 28.31 8.32
N ALA A 257 -14.79 27.58 9.00
CA ALA A 257 -14.15 26.40 8.42
C ALA A 257 -14.09 25.20 9.39
N PRO A 258 -14.20 23.96 8.88
CA PRO A 258 -13.85 22.74 9.62
C PRO A 258 -12.46 22.85 10.27
N ASN A 259 -12.38 22.62 11.58
CA ASN A 259 -11.14 22.72 12.35
C ASN A 259 -11.23 21.88 13.62
N GLY A 260 -10.26 21.01 13.89
CA GLY A 260 -10.35 19.95 14.91
C GLY A 260 -10.81 18.62 14.32
N GLU A 261 -11.22 17.66 15.16
CA GLU A 261 -11.67 16.35 14.70
C GLU A 261 -13.05 16.41 14.03
N GLY A 262 -13.23 15.70 12.91
CA GLY A 262 -14.50 15.67 12.20
C GLY A 262 -14.60 14.63 11.08
N ILE A 263 -15.84 14.33 10.71
CA ILE A 263 -16.22 13.28 9.77
C ILE A 263 -16.97 13.90 8.58
N MET A 264 -16.47 13.64 7.38
CA MET A 264 -17.11 13.98 6.11
C MET A 264 -17.87 12.76 5.57
N TYR A 265 -19.16 12.93 5.32
CA TYR A 265 -20.06 11.99 4.65
C TYR A 265 -20.34 12.53 3.26
N PHE A 266 -19.92 11.82 2.22
CA PHE A 266 -20.14 12.24 0.85
C PHE A 266 -21.49 11.75 0.31
N ALA A 267 -22.11 12.49 -0.61
CA ALA A 267 -23.33 12.09 -1.32
C ALA A 267 -23.20 10.74 -2.05
N SER A 268 -21.96 10.36 -2.42
CA SER A 268 -21.61 9.06 -2.99
C SER A 268 -21.66 7.88 -2.00
N GLY A 269 -21.89 8.14 -0.71
CA GLY A 269 -21.86 7.14 0.36
C GLY A 269 -20.47 6.87 0.97
N ARG A 270 -19.40 7.54 0.49
CA ARG A 270 -18.09 7.52 1.16
C ARG A 270 -18.19 8.24 2.51
N VAL A 271 -17.50 7.73 3.53
CA VAL A 271 -17.31 8.40 4.82
C VAL A 271 -15.81 8.51 5.11
N TYR A 272 -15.36 9.63 5.67
CA TYR A 272 -13.95 10.00 5.81
C TYR A 272 -13.73 10.79 7.11
N GLY A 273 -12.98 10.25 8.06
CA GLY A 273 -12.73 10.85 9.38
C GLY A 273 -11.31 11.38 9.49
N ALA A 274 -11.15 12.65 9.85
CA ALA A 274 -9.86 13.33 9.88
C ALA A 274 -9.79 14.41 10.97
N VAL A 275 -8.57 14.87 11.24
CA VAL A 275 -8.30 16.18 11.84
C VAL A 275 -8.28 17.20 10.72
N TRP A 276 -9.02 18.29 10.91
CA TRP A 276 -9.20 19.37 9.96
C TRP A 276 -8.50 20.62 10.47
N VAL A 277 -7.95 21.44 9.58
CA VAL A 277 -7.43 22.78 9.87
C VAL A 277 -7.86 23.69 8.72
N ASN A 278 -8.59 24.75 9.03
CA ASN A 278 -9.08 25.74 8.05
C ASN A 278 -9.78 25.11 6.83
N GLY A 279 -10.55 24.03 7.05
CA GLY A 279 -11.32 23.34 6.00
C GLY A 279 -10.56 22.26 5.24
N ALA A 280 -9.24 22.14 5.41
CA ALA A 280 -8.45 21.06 4.84
C ALA A 280 -8.29 19.91 5.85
N ALA A 281 -8.40 18.66 5.38
CA ALA A 281 -8.03 17.50 6.18
C ALA A 281 -6.50 17.39 6.22
N VAL A 282 -5.91 17.43 7.43
CA VAL A 282 -4.44 17.43 7.63
C VAL A 282 -3.91 16.11 8.19
N LYS A 283 -4.78 15.26 8.75
CA LYS A 283 -4.43 13.92 9.27
C LYS A 283 -5.68 13.03 9.26
N GLU A 284 -5.63 11.86 8.62
CA GLU A 284 -6.73 10.87 8.72
C GLU A 284 -6.71 10.21 10.11
N LEU A 285 -7.88 10.04 10.75
CA LEU A 285 -7.98 9.47 12.10
C LEU A 285 -8.00 7.94 12.05
N ASP A 286 -6.90 7.33 11.60
CA ASP A 286 -6.76 5.88 11.47
C ASP A 286 -5.33 5.38 11.79
N SER A 287 -4.90 5.47 13.06
CA SER A 287 -3.59 4.97 13.49
C SER A 287 -3.56 4.45 14.95
N ASP A 288 -3.77 3.14 15.16
CA ASP A 288 -3.28 2.43 16.36
C ASP A 288 -1.75 2.20 16.22
N GLU A 289 -0.97 3.28 16.11
CA GLU A 289 0.48 3.22 15.94
C GLU A 289 1.16 3.22 17.31
N GLN A 290 1.77 2.10 17.71
CA GLN A 290 2.68 2.07 18.86
C GLN A 290 4.01 2.74 18.50
N VAL A 291 4.12 4.03 18.82
CA VAL A 291 5.38 4.76 18.80
C VAL A 291 6.38 4.05 19.74
N PRO A 292 7.63 3.76 19.30
CA PRO A 292 8.64 3.16 20.17
C PRO A 292 8.91 4.01 21.42
N ALA A 293 8.82 3.39 22.60
CA ALA A 293 8.84 4.09 23.89
C ALA A 293 10.20 4.71 24.31
N ASN A 294 11.23 4.65 23.45
CA ASN A 294 12.57 5.16 23.73
C ASN A 294 12.86 6.39 22.87
N PRO A 295 13.26 7.55 23.46
CA PRO A 295 13.69 8.70 22.68
C PRO A 295 14.97 8.34 21.92
N VAL A 296 14.91 8.42 20.59
CA VAL A 296 16.07 8.27 19.71
C VAL A 296 17.06 9.39 20.05
N ARG A 297 18.23 9.04 20.56
CA ARG A 297 19.28 10.02 20.86
C ARG A 297 19.88 10.51 19.55
N MET A 298 19.71 11.80 19.27
CA MET A 298 20.40 12.48 18.18
C MET A 298 21.91 12.46 18.44
N GLU A 299 22.69 11.99 17.46
CA GLU A 299 24.15 12.01 17.49
C GLU A 299 24.68 13.16 16.62
N SER A 300 24.68 14.38 17.17
CA SER A 300 25.23 15.54 16.45
C SER A 300 26.72 15.37 16.18
N THR A 301 27.10 15.19 14.92
CA THR A 301 28.49 15.04 14.47
C THR A 301 28.78 15.97 13.30
N LYS A 302 29.98 16.55 13.25
CA LYS A 302 30.38 17.50 12.18
C LYS A 302 30.54 16.88 10.78
N ASN A 303 30.33 15.58 10.62
CA ASN A 303 30.46 14.87 9.35
C ASN A 303 29.08 14.38 8.93
N VAL A 304 28.70 14.65 7.68
CA VAL A 304 27.49 14.12 7.04
C VAL A 304 27.46 12.59 7.12
N LYS A 305 26.39 12.04 7.70
CA LYS A 305 26.06 10.60 7.66
C LYS A 305 24.96 10.36 6.63
N ILE A 306 24.88 9.14 6.11
CA ILE A 306 23.80 8.72 5.20
C ILE A 306 23.08 7.54 5.83
N TRP A 307 21.90 7.79 6.39
CA TRP A 307 21.08 6.78 7.03
C TRP A 307 20.15 6.11 6.00
N ALA A 308 20.50 4.90 5.57
CA ALA A 308 19.81 4.17 4.52
C ALA A 308 18.97 3.00 5.06
N VAL A 309 17.77 2.83 4.48
CA VAL A 309 16.93 1.64 4.63
C VAL A 309 16.72 1.05 3.23
N VAL A 310 17.22 -0.16 3.01
CA VAL A 310 17.19 -0.89 1.75
C VAL A 310 16.20 -2.05 1.89
N VAL A 311 15.18 -2.10 1.04
CA VAL A 311 14.10 -3.09 1.11
C VAL A 311 14.03 -3.87 -0.21
N GLY A 312 14.02 -5.20 -0.12
CA GLY A 312 13.81 -6.11 -1.25
C GLY A 312 12.72 -7.13 -0.95
N VAL A 313 11.69 -7.21 -1.78
CA VAL A 313 10.59 -8.16 -1.59
C VAL A 313 10.37 -8.96 -2.87
N GLY A 314 10.82 -10.21 -2.87
CA GLY A 314 10.66 -11.15 -3.98
C GLY A 314 9.52 -12.13 -3.72
N ARG A 315 9.39 -12.62 -2.49
CA ARG A 315 8.44 -13.67 -2.11
C ARG A 315 7.13 -13.08 -1.62
N TYR A 316 6.08 -13.25 -2.42
CA TYR A 316 4.73 -12.87 -2.03
C TYR A 316 3.85 -14.11 -1.80
N THR A 317 3.05 -14.06 -0.74
CA THR A 317 2.06 -15.11 -0.43
C THR A 317 0.74 -14.92 -1.19
N SER A 318 0.44 -13.68 -1.58
CA SER A 318 -0.86 -13.23 -2.09
C SER A 318 -0.87 -12.83 -3.57
N MET A 319 0.31 -12.70 -4.19
CA MET A 319 0.50 -12.25 -5.58
C MET A 319 1.75 -12.92 -6.20
N PRO A 320 2.01 -12.79 -7.52
CA PRO A 320 3.15 -13.43 -8.14
C PRO A 320 4.48 -12.95 -7.54
N SER A 321 5.35 -13.88 -7.15
CA SER A 321 6.72 -13.55 -6.73
C SER A 321 7.49 -12.86 -7.85
N LEU A 322 8.32 -11.89 -7.47
CA LEU A 322 9.36 -11.30 -8.31
C LEU A 322 10.65 -12.12 -8.17
N LYS A 323 11.51 -12.08 -9.18
CA LYS A 323 12.63 -13.03 -9.32
C LYS A 323 13.98 -12.46 -8.91
N PHE A 324 14.15 -11.15 -8.92
CA PHE A 324 15.44 -10.49 -8.69
C PHE A 324 15.38 -9.31 -7.71
N THR A 325 14.24 -9.00 -7.10
CA THR A 325 14.11 -7.86 -6.18
C THR A 325 14.88 -8.02 -4.86
N ASP A 326 15.18 -9.25 -4.46
CA ASP A 326 16.15 -9.56 -3.40
C ASP A 326 17.59 -9.31 -3.87
N ASP A 327 17.99 -9.83 -5.03
CA ASP A 327 19.27 -9.55 -5.69
C ASP A 327 19.50 -8.05 -5.88
N ASP A 328 18.47 -7.30 -6.29
CA ASP A 328 18.49 -5.85 -6.51
C ASP A 328 18.73 -5.07 -5.21
N ALA A 329 18.05 -5.45 -4.11
CA ALA A 329 18.31 -4.90 -2.80
C ALA A 329 19.74 -5.21 -2.30
N TYR A 330 20.25 -6.43 -2.49
CA TYR A 330 21.64 -6.77 -2.14
C TYR A 330 22.66 -6.01 -2.99
N ARG A 331 22.40 -5.80 -4.29
CA ARG A 331 23.27 -5.00 -5.18
C ARG A 331 23.30 -3.54 -4.75
N PHE A 332 22.14 -2.97 -4.39
CA PHE A 332 22.05 -1.59 -3.92
C PHE A 332 22.73 -1.39 -2.56
N TYR A 333 22.50 -2.31 -1.61
CA TYR A 333 23.21 -2.36 -0.32
C TYR A 333 24.74 -2.45 -0.52
N THR A 334 25.20 -3.32 -1.41
CA THR A 334 26.64 -3.49 -1.70
C THR A 334 27.23 -2.24 -2.34
N PHE A 335 26.48 -1.55 -3.20
CA PHE A 335 26.88 -0.26 -3.78
C PHE A 335 27.06 0.82 -2.70
N LEU A 336 26.10 0.99 -1.79
CA LEU A 336 26.22 1.97 -0.69
C LEU A 336 27.47 1.76 0.19
N ARG A 337 27.88 0.51 0.36
CA ARG A 337 29.11 0.15 1.11
C ARG A 337 30.40 0.24 0.27
N SER A 338 30.30 0.38 -1.06
CA SER A 338 31.43 0.67 -1.95
C SER A 338 31.81 2.15 -1.89
N VAL A 339 32.99 2.51 -2.36
CA VAL A 339 33.50 3.90 -2.26
C VAL A 339 32.68 4.85 -3.12
N GLU A 340 32.20 4.36 -4.27
CA GLU A 340 31.32 5.05 -5.21
C GLU A 340 29.96 5.42 -4.59
N GLY A 341 29.47 4.57 -3.68
CA GLY A 341 28.25 4.81 -2.90
C GLY A 341 28.48 5.59 -1.60
N GLY A 342 29.70 6.04 -1.31
CA GLY A 342 30.06 6.80 -0.13
C GLY A 342 30.75 6.00 0.99
N ALA A 343 31.01 4.70 0.80
CA ALA A 343 31.62 3.81 1.78
C ALA A 343 30.90 3.77 3.14
N LEU A 344 29.56 3.68 3.11
CA LEU A 344 28.75 3.72 4.33
C LEU A 344 29.11 2.56 5.27
N PRO A 345 29.27 2.83 6.59
CA PRO A 345 29.51 1.79 7.57
C PRO A 345 28.21 1.00 7.86
N GLU A 346 28.36 -0.17 8.46
CA GLU A 346 27.26 -1.14 8.58
C GLU A 346 26.10 -0.64 9.45
N GLU A 347 26.40 0.14 10.48
CA GLU A 347 25.40 0.77 11.35
C GLU A 347 24.57 1.87 10.68
N GLN A 348 24.96 2.35 9.49
CA GLN A 348 24.25 3.37 8.73
C GLN A 348 23.32 2.78 7.65
N VAL A 349 23.40 1.47 7.34
CA VAL A 349 22.57 0.83 6.31
C VAL A 349 21.78 -0.36 6.87
N ALA A 350 20.49 -0.17 7.08
CA ALA A 350 19.57 -1.28 7.31
C ALA A 350 19.22 -1.96 5.99
N ILE A 351 19.29 -3.28 5.93
CA ILE A 351 18.73 -4.09 4.84
C ILE A 351 17.59 -4.97 5.37
N LEU A 352 16.48 -5.04 4.65
CA LEU A 352 15.32 -5.88 4.93
C LEU A 352 14.95 -6.63 3.65
N VAL A 353 15.06 -7.96 3.65
CA VAL A 353 14.75 -8.80 2.48
C VAL A 353 13.75 -9.88 2.84
N ASP A 354 12.77 -10.12 1.96
CA ASP A 354 11.70 -11.12 2.11
C ASP A 354 11.14 -11.13 3.54
N ASP A 355 11.33 -12.20 4.33
CA ASP A 355 10.72 -12.40 5.65
C ASP A 355 10.94 -11.25 6.64
N ASP A 356 12.05 -10.50 6.52
CA ASP A 356 12.33 -9.32 7.35
C ASP A 356 11.64 -8.04 6.86
N ALA A 357 11.27 -7.97 5.58
CA ALA A 357 10.64 -6.83 4.91
C ALA A 357 9.13 -6.72 5.16
N THR A 358 8.70 -6.89 6.41
CA THR A 358 7.32 -6.65 6.84
C THR A 358 7.02 -5.15 6.97
N ARG A 359 5.75 -4.73 6.81
CA ARG A 359 5.34 -3.32 6.96
C ARG A 359 5.81 -2.74 8.30
N ALA A 360 5.63 -3.50 9.37
CA ALA A 360 6.00 -3.08 10.72
C ALA A 360 7.53 -2.90 10.85
N ASN A 361 8.33 -3.82 10.30
CA ASN A 361 9.79 -3.71 10.33
C ASN A 361 10.30 -2.54 9.49
N ILE A 362 9.74 -2.31 8.30
CA ILE A 362 10.15 -1.19 7.43
C ILE A 362 9.87 0.15 8.12
N LEU A 363 8.64 0.40 8.58
CA LEU A 363 8.28 1.62 9.31
C LEU A 363 9.15 1.80 10.57
N LYS A 364 9.36 0.72 11.33
CA LYS A 364 10.24 0.73 12.50
C LYS A 364 11.68 1.11 12.14
N LYS A 365 12.26 0.53 11.08
CA LYS A 365 13.63 0.83 10.66
C LYS A 365 13.79 2.23 10.12
N MET A 366 12.84 2.72 9.32
CA MET A 366 12.80 4.11 8.89
C MET A 366 12.76 5.06 10.11
N ARG A 367 11.88 4.82 11.10
CA ARG A 367 11.86 5.62 12.33
C ARG A 367 13.15 5.49 13.15
N GLU A 368 13.72 4.29 13.28
CA GLU A 368 14.98 4.05 14.01
C GLU A 368 16.20 4.72 13.38
N TYR A 369 16.23 4.89 12.05
CA TYR A 369 17.37 5.44 11.30
C TYR A 369 17.16 6.92 10.98
N PHE A 370 16.04 7.28 10.36
CA PHE A 370 15.82 8.62 9.84
C PHE A 370 15.61 9.68 10.94
N LEU A 371 15.15 9.27 12.13
CA LEU A 371 15.03 10.18 13.29
C LEU A 371 16.34 10.34 14.08
N ARG A 372 17.42 9.65 13.71
CA ARG A 372 18.79 9.93 14.21
C ARG A 372 19.43 11.09 13.47
N ALA A 373 19.05 11.28 12.21
CA ALA A 373 19.64 12.23 11.29
C ALA A 373 19.50 13.66 11.80
N ASP A 374 20.59 14.42 11.79
CA ASP A 374 20.55 15.88 11.96
C ASP A 374 20.44 16.62 10.62
N GLU A 375 20.50 17.94 10.63
CA GLU A 375 20.28 18.77 9.43
C GLU A 375 21.37 18.61 8.36
N ASN A 376 22.55 18.09 8.71
CA ASN A 376 23.62 17.82 7.73
C ASN A 376 23.49 16.43 7.10
N ASP A 377 22.75 15.53 7.74
CA ASP A 377 22.63 14.13 7.32
C ASP A 377 21.68 13.94 6.12
N VAL A 378 21.83 12.79 5.46
CA VAL A 378 20.99 12.31 4.37
C VAL A 378 20.19 11.10 4.86
N VAL A 379 18.92 11.00 4.44
CA VAL A 379 18.08 9.81 4.65
C VAL A 379 17.64 9.20 3.34
N LEU A 380 17.83 7.89 3.20
CA LEU A 380 17.63 7.16 1.95
C LEU A 380 16.71 5.95 2.16
N LEU A 381 15.60 5.89 1.41
CA LEU A 381 14.80 4.68 1.25
C LEU A 381 15.05 4.09 -0.14
N TYR A 382 15.54 2.85 -0.21
CA TYR A 382 15.50 2.05 -1.43
C TYR A 382 14.43 0.96 -1.28
N PHE A 383 13.56 0.80 -2.28
CA PHE A 383 12.52 -0.24 -2.28
C PHE A 383 12.45 -0.98 -3.62
N SER A 384 12.64 -2.30 -3.60
CA SER A 384 12.47 -3.19 -4.76
C SER A 384 11.36 -4.19 -4.46
N GLY A 385 10.29 -4.21 -5.26
CA GLY A 385 9.14 -5.07 -5.00
C GLY A 385 7.91 -4.69 -5.81
N HIS A 386 6.75 -5.23 -5.45
CA HIS A 386 5.47 -4.76 -6.01
C HIS A 386 5.02 -3.44 -5.37
N GLY A 387 4.27 -2.67 -6.14
CA GLY A 387 3.55 -1.48 -5.70
C GLY A 387 2.11 -1.46 -6.22
N LEU A 388 1.30 -0.59 -5.62
CA LEU A 388 -0.01 -0.16 -6.11
C LEU A 388 -0.06 1.37 -5.98
N GLU A 389 -1.08 1.99 -6.58
CA GLU A 389 -1.32 3.43 -6.45
C GLU A 389 -1.22 3.92 -4.99
N GLY A 390 -0.22 4.79 -4.73
CA GLY A 390 0.04 5.37 -3.42
C GLY A 390 0.63 4.43 -2.35
N CYS A 391 1.04 3.19 -2.67
CA CYS A 391 1.71 2.32 -1.69
C CYS A 391 2.69 1.28 -2.27
N PHE A 392 3.79 1.06 -1.55
CA PHE A 392 4.64 -0.11 -1.68
C PHE A 392 4.01 -1.34 -1.01
N LEU A 393 4.38 -2.55 -1.47
CA LEU A 393 3.87 -3.82 -0.93
C LEU A 393 4.98 -4.62 -0.21
N PRO A 394 5.06 -4.53 1.13
CA PRO A 394 5.85 -5.41 2.00
C PRO A 394 5.57 -6.92 1.85
N VAL A 395 6.45 -7.77 2.40
CA VAL A 395 6.32 -9.24 2.33
C VAL A 395 5.03 -9.78 2.96
N ASP A 396 4.58 -9.12 4.03
CA ASP A 396 3.39 -9.46 4.80
C ASP A 396 2.10 -8.90 4.18
N TYR A 397 2.18 -8.40 2.94
CA TYR A 397 1.03 -8.05 2.12
C TYR A 397 0.18 -9.29 1.82
N ASP A 398 -0.95 -9.42 2.50
CA ASP A 398 -1.91 -10.53 2.36
C ASP A 398 -2.88 -10.39 1.17
N GLY A 399 -2.68 -9.37 0.32
CA GLY A 399 -3.59 -8.98 -0.76
C GLY A 399 -4.51 -7.81 -0.42
N TYR A 400 -4.55 -7.37 0.85
CA TYR A 400 -5.52 -6.37 1.35
C TYR A 400 -4.95 -5.40 2.40
N ASN A 401 -4.22 -5.92 3.38
CA ASN A 401 -3.65 -5.24 4.54
C ASN A 401 -2.12 -5.09 4.39
N ASN A 402 -1.44 -4.52 5.38
CA ASN A 402 0.03 -4.38 5.42
C ASN A 402 0.66 -3.64 4.23
N LYS A 403 -0.09 -2.75 3.58
CA LYS A 403 0.42 -1.78 2.59
C LYS A 403 1.30 -0.73 3.27
N LEU A 404 2.47 -0.45 2.71
CA LEU A 404 3.32 0.67 3.13
C LEU A 404 2.99 1.88 2.27
N ARG A 405 2.21 2.82 2.80
CA ARG A 405 1.69 3.93 1.99
C ARG A 405 2.74 5.03 1.79
N HIS A 406 2.67 5.74 0.67
CA HIS A 406 3.63 6.79 0.34
C HIS A 406 3.48 8.03 1.23
N ASP A 407 2.28 8.32 1.73
CA ASP A 407 2.03 9.37 2.72
C ASP A 407 2.67 9.04 4.08
N GLU A 408 2.60 7.78 4.54
CA GLU A 408 3.29 7.31 5.74
C GLU A 408 4.82 7.41 5.61
N VAL A 409 5.36 6.94 4.47
CA VAL A 409 6.79 7.05 4.14
C VAL A 409 7.25 8.53 4.14
N LYS A 410 6.47 9.39 3.50
CA LYS A 410 6.72 10.84 3.41
C LYS A 410 6.53 11.55 4.76
N GLN A 411 5.65 11.08 5.63
CA GLN A 411 5.54 11.58 6.99
C GLN A 411 6.84 11.30 7.78
N ILE A 412 7.37 10.07 7.71
CA ILE A 412 8.65 9.75 8.39
C ILE A 412 9.82 10.55 7.79
N PHE A 413 9.82 10.79 6.47
CA PHE A 413 10.75 11.74 5.87
C PHE A 413 10.58 13.15 6.45
N ASN A 414 9.35 13.70 6.53
CA ASN A 414 9.10 15.03 7.10
C ASN A 414 9.45 15.15 8.59
N GLU A 415 9.36 14.06 9.36
CA GLU A 415 9.76 14.01 10.77
C GLU A 415 11.29 13.95 10.96
N SER A 416 12.03 13.57 9.91
CA SER A 416 13.50 13.62 9.90
C SER A 416 14.02 15.03 9.66
N LYS A 417 15.05 15.42 10.43
CA LYS A 417 15.73 16.71 10.27
C LYS A 417 16.66 16.77 9.06
N ALA A 418 17.04 15.63 8.49
CA ALA A 418 17.91 15.51 7.33
C ALA A 418 17.56 16.52 6.23
N LYS A 419 18.50 17.36 5.80
CA LYS A 419 18.27 18.32 4.71
C LYS A 419 17.97 17.60 3.39
N HIS A 420 18.57 16.43 3.18
CA HIS A 420 18.41 15.62 1.97
C HIS A 420 17.70 14.31 2.25
N LYS A 421 16.63 14.06 1.49
CA LYS A 421 15.74 12.92 1.67
C LYS A 421 15.49 12.29 0.30
N LEU A 422 15.92 11.05 0.10
CA LEU A 422 15.86 10.38 -1.19
C LEU A 422 15.06 9.07 -1.07
N CYS A 423 14.14 8.86 -2.00
CA CYS A 423 13.48 7.57 -2.21
C CYS A 423 13.72 7.09 -3.63
N ILE A 424 14.31 5.90 -3.77
CA ILE A 424 14.46 5.20 -5.04
C ILE A 424 13.60 3.94 -4.97
N ALA A 425 12.69 3.73 -5.92
CA ALA A 425 11.85 2.54 -5.92
C ALA A 425 11.76 1.85 -7.29
N ASP A 426 12.18 0.59 -7.32
CA ASP A 426 11.86 -0.35 -8.39
C ASP A 426 10.57 -1.11 -8.04
N ALA A 427 9.45 -0.41 -8.21
CA ALA A 427 8.12 -0.92 -7.94
C ALA A 427 7.08 -0.25 -8.84
N CYS A 428 6.13 -1.06 -9.34
CA CYS A 428 5.05 -0.59 -10.21
C CYS A 428 4.15 0.45 -9.53
N HIS A 429 3.66 1.42 -10.32
CA HIS A 429 2.45 2.20 -10.04
C HIS A 429 2.52 3.28 -8.92
N SER A 430 3.56 4.12 -8.90
CA SER A 430 3.86 5.04 -7.78
C SER A 430 3.56 6.55 -7.97
N GLY A 431 2.61 6.94 -8.84
CA GLY A 431 2.06 8.31 -8.83
C GLY A 431 1.20 8.59 -7.57
N SER A 432 1.10 9.81 -7.02
CA SER A 432 1.76 11.09 -7.35
C SER A 432 1.94 11.92 -6.07
N LEU A 433 3.11 12.54 -5.87
CA LEU A 433 3.39 13.51 -4.80
C LEU A 433 3.77 14.87 -5.40
N ASN A 434 2.80 15.77 -5.54
CA ASN A 434 2.99 17.11 -6.12
C ASN A 434 3.63 18.09 -5.13
N TYR A 435 4.84 18.55 -5.46
CA TYR A 435 5.54 19.69 -4.85
C TYR A 435 6.44 20.37 -5.91
N GLY A 436 6.99 21.57 -5.62
CA GLY A 436 8.10 22.08 -6.43
C GLY A 436 8.54 23.52 -6.20
N GLY A 437 9.78 23.83 -6.60
CA GLY A 437 10.17 25.15 -7.14
C GLY A 437 11.51 25.80 -6.71
N GLY A 438 12.67 25.37 -7.24
CA GLY A 438 13.65 26.29 -7.89
C GLY A 438 14.96 26.82 -7.20
N SER A 439 16.11 26.19 -7.53
CA SER A 439 17.39 26.74 -8.11
C SER A 439 18.42 27.67 -7.37
N LEU A 440 19.72 27.24 -7.42
CA LEU A 440 21.01 27.96 -7.75
C LEU A 440 22.12 28.35 -6.71
N ALA A 441 23.26 27.59 -6.73
CA ALA A 441 24.72 27.95 -6.78
C ALA A 441 25.46 28.82 -5.69
N ALA A 442 26.78 28.72 -5.39
CA ALA A 442 27.88 27.71 -5.59
C ALA A 442 29.27 28.11 -4.94
N LYS A 443 30.21 27.13 -4.82
CA LYS A 443 31.72 27.17 -4.81
C LYS A 443 32.57 27.23 -3.50
N GLY A 444 33.51 26.26 -3.36
CA GLY A 444 34.85 26.47 -2.79
C GLY A 444 35.56 25.22 -2.18
N PRO A 445 36.82 24.88 -2.54
CA PRO A 445 37.54 23.60 -2.25
C PRO A 445 37.80 23.31 -0.74
N ALA A 446 38.28 22.15 -0.23
CA ALA A 446 38.74 20.80 -0.71
C ALA A 446 38.87 19.86 0.56
N PRO A 447 39.25 18.54 0.53
CA PRO A 447 39.68 17.61 -0.54
C PRO A 447 38.52 16.96 -1.33
N VAL A 448 38.83 16.29 -2.45
CA VAL A 448 38.08 16.62 -3.69
C VAL A 448 37.05 15.60 -4.19
N SER A 449 37.00 14.34 -3.72
CA SER A 449 35.94 13.38 -4.14
C SER A 449 34.97 13.07 -3.01
N LEU A 450 35.38 12.35 -1.96
CA LEU A 450 34.52 12.02 -0.81
C LEU A 450 34.12 13.26 0.00
N GLN A 451 35.04 14.15 0.38
CA GLN A 451 34.62 15.38 1.07
C GLN A 451 33.86 16.34 0.14
N ARG A 452 34.01 16.25 -1.19
CA ARG A 452 33.17 17.00 -2.13
C ARG A 452 31.76 16.41 -2.24
N TYR A 453 31.62 15.09 -2.22
CA TYR A 453 30.33 14.41 -2.17
C TYR A 453 29.56 14.80 -0.90
N TYR A 454 30.22 14.73 0.25
CA TYR A 454 29.62 15.17 1.52
C TYR A 454 29.38 16.69 1.57
N LYS A 455 30.30 17.51 1.05
CA LYS A 455 30.10 18.97 0.95
C LYS A 455 29.00 19.37 -0.03
N ALA A 456 28.77 18.62 -1.11
CA ALA A 456 27.68 18.93 -2.03
C ALA A 456 26.30 18.79 -1.35
N PHE A 457 26.18 17.97 -0.29
CA PHE A 457 24.99 18.01 0.59
C PHE A 457 24.95 19.28 1.46
N GLU A 458 26.08 19.83 1.92
CA GLU A 458 26.11 21.12 2.61
C GLU A 458 25.69 22.28 1.67
N ASP A 459 26.20 22.29 0.44
CA ASP A 459 26.00 23.36 -0.56
C ASP A 459 24.58 23.34 -1.19
N ALA A 460 24.02 22.16 -1.52
CA ALA A 460 22.69 22.04 -2.15
C ALA A 460 21.54 22.30 -1.16
N SER A 461 20.45 22.97 -1.57
CA SER A 461 19.35 23.37 -0.67
C SER A 461 18.57 22.18 -0.08
N GLY A 462 18.63 21.03 -0.75
CA GLY A 462 18.05 19.76 -0.32
C GLY A 462 16.56 19.62 -0.62
N GLY A 463 15.87 18.80 0.18
CA GLY A 463 14.47 18.44 -0.02
C GLY A 463 14.21 16.93 -0.10
N ILE A 464 13.04 16.56 -0.62
CA ILE A 464 12.56 15.19 -0.83
C ILE A 464 12.53 14.88 -2.33
N ALA A 465 13.45 14.03 -2.80
CA ALA A 465 13.48 13.49 -4.15
C ALA A 465 12.91 12.06 -4.18
N LEU A 466 11.99 11.78 -5.11
CA LEU A 466 11.36 10.47 -5.30
C LEU A 466 11.60 10.00 -6.75
N LEU A 467 12.56 9.09 -6.94
CA LEU A 467 12.94 8.52 -8.24
C LEU A 467 12.31 7.13 -8.41
N MET A 468 11.25 7.06 -9.21
CA MET A 468 10.40 5.88 -9.40
C MET A 468 10.66 5.21 -10.75
N SER A 469 10.49 3.89 -10.80
CA SER A 469 10.84 3.09 -11.99
C SER A 469 9.87 3.21 -13.17
N SER A 470 8.60 3.54 -12.95
CA SER A 470 7.60 3.69 -14.01
C SER A 470 6.57 4.80 -13.70
N LYS A 471 5.78 5.20 -14.69
CA LYS A 471 4.53 5.97 -14.42
C LYS A 471 3.51 5.10 -13.69
N ALA A 472 2.45 5.74 -13.17
CA ALA A 472 1.33 5.04 -12.56
C ALA A 472 0.77 3.93 -13.48
N GLU A 473 0.55 4.21 -14.76
CA GLU A 473 -0.09 3.32 -15.71
C GLU A 473 0.86 2.26 -16.34
N GLU A 474 2.13 2.25 -15.96
CA GLU A 474 3.20 1.44 -16.57
C GLU A 474 3.76 0.40 -15.58
N LEU A 475 4.07 -0.81 -16.07
CA LEU A 475 4.68 -1.87 -15.27
C LEU A 475 6.20 -1.71 -15.22
N SER A 476 6.81 -1.95 -14.05
CA SER A 476 8.26 -2.18 -13.98
C SER A 476 8.61 -3.57 -14.52
N LEU A 477 9.77 -3.69 -15.17
CA LEU A 477 10.19 -4.90 -15.87
C LEU A 477 11.47 -5.51 -15.26
N GLU A 478 11.40 -6.80 -14.95
CA GLU A 478 12.56 -7.67 -14.70
C GLU A 478 13.05 -8.29 -16.02
N ASP A 479 14.37 -8.34 -16.24
CA ASP A 479 14.94 -9.01 -17.42
C ASP A 479 15.79 -10.25 -17.05
N HIS A 480 15.64 -11.33 -17.81
CA HIS A 480 16.39 -12.56 -17.65
C HIS A 480 17.81 -12.50 -18.22
N GLY A 481 18.07 -11.62 -19.20
CA GLY A 481 19.42 -11.36 -19.70
C GLY A 481 20.28 -10.61 -18.69
N LEU A 482 19.73 -9.53 -18.12
CA LEU A 482 20.37 -8.73 -17.07
C LEU A 482 20.37 -9.40 -15.69
N ARG A 483 19.42 -10.31 -15.39
CA ARG A 483 19.21 -10.94 -14.07
C ARG A 483 18.98 -9.95 -12.91
N GLN A 484 18.13 -8.96 -13.17
CA GLN A 484 17.82 -7.82 -12.27
C GLN A 484 16.63 -7.02 -12.82
N GLY A 485 16.06 -6.13 -12.02
CA GLY A 485 15.17 -5.07 -12.49
C GLY A 485 15.88 -4.14 -13.48
N VAL A 486 15.24 -3.85 -14.62
CA VAL A 486 15.85 -3.01 -15.68
C VAL A 486 16.14 -1.60 -15.17
N PHE A 487 15.26 -1.05 -14.32
CA PHE A 487 15.46 0.25 -13.69
C PHE A 487 16.60 0.20 -12.68
N THR A 488 16.60 -0.75 -11.74
CA THR A 488 17.68 -0.91 -10.75
C THR A 488 19.05 -1.01 -11.41
N TYR A 489 19.17 -1.78 -12.50
CA TYR A 489 20.41 -1.85 -13.26
C TYR A 489 20.92 -0.47 -13.70
N TYR A 490 20.09 0.31 -14.39
CA TYR A 490 20.50 1.61 -14.90
C TYR A 490 20.66 2.66 -13.80
N VAL A 491 19.94 2.56 -12.68
CA VAL A 491 20.21 3.35 -11.47
C VAL A 491 21.63 3.06 -10.98
N LEU A 492 22.00 1.80 -10.78
CA LEU A 492 23.33 1.41 -10.32
C LEU A 492 24.45 1.77 -11.31
N GLN A 493 24.20 1.69 -12.62
CA GLN A 493 25.16 2.14 -13.64
C GLN A 493 25.33 3.66 -13.61
N GLY A 494 24.23 4.42 -13.45
CA GLY A 494 24.28 5.88 -13.34
C GLY A 494 25.05 6.33 -12.11
N LEU A 495 24.71 5.75 -10.95
CA LEU A 495 25.38 5.99 -9.66
C LEU A 495 26.88 5.63 -9.68
N LYS A 496 27.30 4.62 -10.45
CA LYS A 496 28.73 4.31 -10.66
C LYS A 496 29.49 5.34 -11.52
N GLY A 497 28.84 6.42 -11.93
CA GLY A 497 29.44 7.52 -12.68
C GLY A 497 29.08 7.57 -14.16
N ASN A 498 28.27 6.63 -14.70
CA ASN A 498 27.83 6.75 -16.10
C ASN A 498 26.80 7.88 -16.30
N ALA A 499 26.23 8.41 -15.21
CA ALA A 499 25.33 9.56 -15.24
C ALA A 499 26.06 10.91 -15.10
N ASP A 500 27.34 10.94 -14.70
CA ASP A 500 28.17 12.15 -14.63
C ASP A 500 28.36 12.72 -16.04
N THR A 501 27.53 13.72 -16.40
CA THR A 501 27.50 14.31 -17.75
C THR A 501 28.38 15.54 -17.86
N ASN A 502 28.58 16.26 -16.76
CA ASN A 502 29.43 17.44 -16.69
C ASN A 502 30.93 17.08 -16.45
N ASN A 503 31.24 15.80 -16.19
CA ASN A 503 32.56 15.28 -15.82
C ASN A 503 33.14 15.94 -14.57
N ASP A 504 32.27 16.32 -13.63
CA ASP A 504 32.66 16.94 -12.38
C ASP A 504 32.98 15.91 -11.28
N MET A 505 32.80 14.61 -11.55
CA MET A 505 33.02 13.45 -10.66
C MET A 505 31.95 13.25 -9.57
N LEU A 506 30.93 14.10 -9.51
CA LEU A 506 29.70 13.81 -8.78
C LEU A 506 28.65 13.27 -9.76
N VAL A 507 27.61 12.67 -9.20
CA VAL A 507 26.34 12.45 -9.90
C VAL A 507 25.27 13.20 -9.14
N SER A 508 24.61 14.16 -9.77
CA SER A 508 23.41 14.81 -9.21
C SER A 508 22.14 13.97 -9.43
N ILE A 509 21.09 14.20 -8.65
CA ILE A 509 19.79 13.54 -8.81
C ILE A 509 19.20 13.77 -10.22
N LYS A 510 19.40 14.97 -10.77
CA LYS A 510 19.00 15.37 -12.12
C LYS A 510 19.77 14.61 -13.21
N GLU A 511 21.06 14.43 -13.03
CA GLU A 511 21.91 13.65 -13.93
C GLU A 511 21.56 12.16 -13.90
N LEU A 512 21.43 11.59 -12.69
CA LEU A 512 20.96 10.22 -12.50
C LEU A 512 19.62 10.02 -13.20
N TYR A 513 18.64 10.91 -12.97
CA TYR A 513 17.34 10.81 -13.62
C TYR A 513 17.43 10.88 -15.14
N ARG A 514 18.19 11.82 -15.72
CA ARG A 514 18.38 11.93 -17.17
C ARG A 514 18.99 10.65 -17.77
N TYR A 515 20.02 10.11 -17.14
CA TYR A 515 20.66 8.86 -17.57
C TYR A 515 19.67 7.68 -17.51
N VAL A 516 19.02 7.48 -16.36
CA VAL A 516 18.08 6.38 -16.13
C VAL A 516 16.86 6.49 -17.06
N TYR A 517 16.30 7.69 -17.23
CA TYR A 517 15.17 7.96 -18.11
C TYR A 517 15.45 7.55 -19.56
N VAL A 518 16.61 7.94 -20.09
CA VAL A 518 17.02 7.57 -21.45
C VAL A 518 17.26 6.06 -21.54
N LYS A 519 18.10 5.50 -20.65
CA LYS A 519 18.55 4.10 -20.78
C LYS A 519 17.47 3.07 -20.53
N VAL A 520 16.58 3.29 -19.55
CA VAL A 520 15.43 2.42 -19.31
C VAL A 520 14.45 2.45 -20.49
N ARG A 521 14.18 3.63 -21.07
CA ARG A 521 13.31 3.74 -22.25
C ARG A 521 13.92 3.11 -23.51
N GLU A 522 15.22 3.31 -23.73
CA GLU A 522 15.96 2.65 -24.82
C GLU A 522 15.89 1.12 -24.70
N TYR A 523 16.19 0.58 -23.51
CA TYR A 523 16.21 -0.87 -23.28
C TYR A 523 14.82 -1.52 -23.33
N THR A 524 13.81 -0.86 -22.75
CA THR A 524 12.43 -1.40 -22.70
C THR A 524 11.59 -1.06 -23.93
N GLY A 525 12.15 -0.38 -24.94
CA GLY A 525 11.39 0.06 -26.11
C GLY A 525 10.27 1.06 -25.78
N ASN A 526 10.45 1.86 -24.72
CA ASN A 526 9.46 2.78 -24.13
C ASN A 526 8.28 2.12 -23.39
N ILE A 527 8.36 0.84 -23.02
CA ILE A 527 7.33 0.21 -22.16
C ILE A 527 7.38 0.79 -20.73
N GLN A 528 8.57 1.20 -20.28
CA GLN A 528 8.81 1.72 -18.93
C GLN A 528 9.42 3.14 -19.00
N THR A 529 8.76 4.10 -18.35
CA THR A 529 9.18 5.51 -18.25
C THR A 529 9.48 5.88 -16.79
N PRO A 530 10.76 6.00 -16.38
CA PRO A 530 11.12 6.49 -15.06
C PRO A 530 10.57 7.89 -14.77
N VAL A 531 10.26 8.16 -13.50
CA VAL A 531 9.67 9.43 -13.05
C VAL A 531 10.44 9.96 -11.84
N LEU A 532 10.80 11.23 -11.86
CA LEU A 532 11.36 11.94 -10.70
C LEU A 532 10.34 12.99 -10.21
N THR A 533 9.99 12.97 -8.93
CA THR A 533 9.02 13.89 -8.30
C THR A 533 9.46 14.34 -6.92
N GLY A 534 8.81 15.37 -6.38
CA GLY A 534 9.04 15.91 -5.04
C GLY A 534 9.55 17.36 -5.06
N ASP A 535 9.92 17.86 -3.90
CA ASP A 535 10.53 19.19 -3.71
C ASP A 535 12.00 18.99 -3.43
N TYR A 536 12.89 19.25 -4.37
CA TYR A 536 14.31 18.93 -4.23
C TYR A 536 15.20 19.89 -5.03
N ASP A 537 16.44 20.04 -4.57
CA ASP A 537 17.50 20.66 -5.36
C ASP A 537 17.93 19.73 -6.51
N ASP A 538 17.92 20.28 -7.72
CA ASP A 538 18.38 19.63 -8.95
C ASP A 538 19.84 19.17 -8.85
N ASP A 539 20.65 19.91 -8.09
CA ASP A 539 22.09 19.67 -7.89
C ASP A 539 22.37 18.77 -6.66
N MET A 540 21.35 18.21 -6.00
CA MET A 540 21.50 17.25 -4.89
C MET A 540 22.39 16.07 -5.31
N PRO A 541 23.52 15.81 -4.64
CA PRO A 541 24.41 14.71 -4.99
C PRO A 541 23.80 13.36 -4.58
N VAL A 542 24.05 12.32 -5.38
CA VAL A 542 23.54 10.96 -5.13
C VAL A 542 24.60 9.86 -5.26
N ALA A 543 25.75 10.15 -5.89
CA ALA A 543 26.94 9.30 -5.86
C ALA A 543 28.22 10.09 -6.19
N VAL A 544 29.37 9.42 -6.05
CA VAL A 544 30.69 9.91 -6.46
C VAL A 544 31.34 8.92 -7.43
N ARG A 545 31.91 9.44 -8.52
CA ARG A 545 32.62 8.66 -9.52
C ARG A 545 34.09 8.48 -9.13
N GLN A 546 34.62 7.27 -9.25
CA GLN A 546 36.07 7.04 -9.19
C GLN A 546 36.75 7.29 -10.55
N HIS A 547 38.04 7.62 -10.51
CA HIS A 547 38.89 7.83 -11.68
C HIS A 547 39.20 6.53 -12.44
#